data_AF-A0A953MZ23-F1
#
_entry.id   AF-A0A953MZ23-F1
#
_cell.length_a   1.000
_cell.length_b   1.000
_cell.length_c   1.000
_cell.angle_alpha   90.00
_cell.angle_beta   90.00
_cell.angle_gamma   90.00
#
_symmetry.space_group_name_H-M   'P 1'
#
loop_
_entity.id
_entity.type
_entity.pdbx_description
1 polymer ?
#
loop_
_entity_poly.entity_id
_entity_poly.type
_entity_poly.pdbx_seq_one_letter_code
_entity_poly.pdbx_strand_id
1 'polypeptide(L)'
;MKKRPTGGMVYSTNPNVNTGSFGGREPVTLPPAQQDLRIHLDRLKGNKEVTRIVGFVGKDADLADLGKLLKSKCGVGGNTKEGVILLQGDHRDKVLKLLTEAGYKAKKAGG
;
A
#
# COMPACT_ATOMS: atom_id res chain seq x y z
N MET A 1 9.54 -65.12 7.20
CA MET A 1 9.73 -63.66 7.16
C MET A 1 9.04 -63.10 5.91
N LYS A 2 8.02 -62.26 6.07
CA LYS A 2 7.06 -61.88 5.00
C LYS A 2 7.30 -60.41 4.64
N LYS A 3 7.89 -60.13 3.46
CA LYS A 3 8.05 -58.75 2.96
C LYS A 3 6.73 -58.30 2.32
N ARG A 4 6.19 -57.18 2.82
CA ARG A 4 5.00 -56.50 2.24
C ARG A 4 5.44 -55.52 1.13
N PRO A 5 4.62 -55.30 0.09
CA PRO A 5 4.96 -54.43 -1.04
C PRO A 5 4.31 -53.03 -0.94
N THR A 6 4.88 -52.09 -1.72
CA THR A 6 4.31 -50.86 -2.32
C THR A 6 3.56 -49.87 -1.42
N GLY A 7 4.22 -48.75 -1.10
CA GLY A 7 3.58 -47.51 -0.66
C GLY A 7 4.01 -46.38 -1.61
N GLY A 8 3.08 -45.91 -2.44
CA GLY A 8 3.30 -44.90 -3.46
C GLY A 8 3.79 -43.58 -2.86
N MET A 9 4.97 -43.15 -3.31
CA MET A 9 5.45 -41.80 -3.10
C MET A 9 4.71 -40.90 -4.10
N VAL A 10 3.67 -40.22 -3.63
CA VAL A 10 3.02 -39.14 -4.36
C VAL A 10 3.95 -37.94 -4.35
N TYR A 11 4.60 -37.68 -5.48
CA TYR A 11 5.24 -36.38 -5.70
C TYR A 11 4.13 -35.40 -6.06
N SER A 12 3.72 -34.59 -5.09
CA SER A 12 2.95 -33.38 -5.37
C SER A 12 3.81 -32.43 -6.19
N THR A 13 3.68 -32.51 -7.51
CA THR A 13 3.90 -31.37 -8.39
C THR A 13 2.82 -30.35 -8.08
N ASN A 14 3.11 -29.43 -7.15
CA ASN A 14 2.57 -28.09 -7.22
C ASN A 14 3.60 -27.23 -7.96
N PRO A 15 3.49 -27.05 -9.29
CA PRO A 15 4.32 -26.12 -10.02
C PRO A 15 3.70 -24.73 -9.84
N ASN A 16 3.91 -24.08 -8.69
CA ASN A 16 3.81 -22.64 -8.67
C ASN A 16 5.20 -22.06 -8.78
N VAL A 17 5.53 -21.69 -10.01
CA VAL A 17 6.74 -20.97 -10.36
C VAL A 17 6.67 -19.62 -9.63
N ASN A 18 7.34 -19.50 -8.50
CA ASN A 18 7.65 -18.18 -7.97
C ASN A 18 8.97 -17.74 -8.63
N THR A 19 8.85 -17.35 -9.89
CA THR A 19 9.89 -16.59 -10.58
C THR A 19 9.93 -15.20 -9.97
N GLY A 20 10.97 -14.91 -9.17
CA GLY A 20 11.36 -13.53 -8.90
C GLY A 20 12.02 -13.25 -7.54
N SER A 21 13.35 -13.25 -7.57
CA SER A 21 14.24 -12.38 -6.79
C SER A 21 14.67 -12.76 -5.36
N PHE A 22 15.91 -13.26 -5.33
CA PHE A 22 17.06 -12.74 -4.57
C PHE A 22 16.84 -12.37 -3.09
N GLY A 23 17.57 -13.10 -2.24
CA GLY A 23 17.76 -12.79 -0.84
C GLY A 23 18.26 -11.37 -0.60
N GLY A 24 17.42 -10.62 0.12
CA GLY A 24 17.73 -9.38 0.80
C GLY A 24 16.55 -9.17 1.74
N ARG A 25 16.79 -8.81 3.00
CA ARG A 25 15.73 -8.56 3.99
C ARG A 25 14.82 -7.46 3.43
N GLU A 26 13.73 -7.86 2.78
CA GLU A 26 12.77 -6.92 2.25
C GLU A 26 12.17 -6.13 3.41
N PRO A 27 12.06 -4.79 3.32
CA PRO A 27 11.35 -4.03 4.33
C PRO A 27 9.94 -4.59 4.42
N VAL A 28 9.57 -5.16 5.56
CA VAL A 28 8.24 -5.74 5.72
C VAL A 28 7.25 -4.56 5.75
N THR A 29 6.49 -4.38 4.68
CA THR A 29 5.38 -3.41 4.65
C THR A 29 4.39 -3.83 5.72
N LEU A 30 4.14 -2.94 6.68
CA LEU A 30 3.23 -3.24 7.78
C LEU A 30 1.82 -3.46 7.24
N PRO A 31 1.03 -4.34 7.87
CA PRO A 31 -0.35 -4.54 7.48
C PRO A 31 -1.12 -3.22 7.59
N PRO A 32 -2.06 -2.95 6.66
CA PRO A 32 -2.77 -1.67 6.58
C PRO A 32 -3.49 -1.32 7.90
N ALA A 33 -3.99 -2.33 8.61
CA ALA A 33 -4.70 -2.17 9.88
C ALA A 33 -3.83 -1.62 11.04
N GLN A 34 -2.51 -1.71 10.94
CA GLN A 34 -1.57 -1.16 11.92
C GLN A 34 -1.00 0.21 11.54
N GLN A 35 -1.22 0.66 10.30
CA GLN A 35 -0.71 1.95 9.83
C GLN A 35 -1.74 3.06 10.09
N ASP A 36 -1.30 4.15 10.75
CA ASP A 36 -2.12 5.34 11.02
C ASP A 36 -1.72 6.44 10.02
N LEU A 37 -2.51 6.59 8.96
CA LEU A 37 -2.31 7.58 7.92
C LEU A 37 -2.99 8.89 8.32
N ARG A 38 -2.27 10.00 8.19
CA ARG A 38 -2.78 11.35 8.44
C ARG A 38 -2.90 12.14 7.17
N ILE A 39 -4.09 12.67 6.94
CA ILE A 39 -4.44 13.44 5.75
C ILE A 39 -4.42 14.93 6.14
N HIS A 40 -3.39 15.63 5.69
CA HIS A 40 -3.25 17.08 5.86
C HIS A 40 -3.75 17.82 4.63
N LEU A 41 -4.33 19.00 4.85
CA LEU A 41 -4.63 19.95 3.78
C LEU A 41 -3.59 21.06 3.81
N ASP A 42 -2.79 21.15 2.74
CA ASP A 42 -1.78 22.18 2.56
C ASP A 42 -2.31 23.23 1.58
N ARG A 43 -2.35 24.50 2.02
CA ARG A 43 -2.81 25.62 1.19
C ARG A 43 -1.60 26.39 0.67
N LEU A 44 -1.34 26.25 -0.62
CA LEU A 44 -0.27 26.94 -1.34
C LEU A 44 -0.76 28.33 -1.80
N LYS A 45 0.22 29.18 -2.14
CA LYS A 45 -0.05 30.51 -2.71
C LYS A 45 -0.90 30.41 -3.98
N GLY A 46 -1.93 31.25 -4.09
CA GLY A 46 -2.79 31.35 -5.26
C GLY A 46 -4.00 30.40 -5.26
N ASN A 47 -4.64 30.18 -4.10
CA ASN A 47 -5.83 29.33 -3.94
C ASN A 47 -5.61 27.87 -4.38
N LYS A 48 -4.36 27.40 -4.35
CA LYS A 48 -4.03 26.01 -4.66
C LYS A 48 -4.05 25.23 -3.36
N GLU A 49 -4.88 24.19 -3.32
CA GLU A 49 -4.94 23.28 -2.19
C GLU A 49 -4.29 21.95 -2.60
N VAL A 50 -3.56 21.33 -1.68
CA VAL A 50 -2.90 20.04 -1.88
C VAL A 50 -3.17 19.17 -0.66
N THR A 51 -3.70 17.98 -0.90
CA THR A 51 -3.91 16.97 0.13
C THR A 51 -2.61 16.19 0.32
N ARG A 52 -2.01 16.25 1.50
CA ARG A 52 -0.80 15.52 1.88
C ARG A 52 -1.14 14.37 2.82
N ILE A 53 -0.94 13.13 2.39
CA ILE A 53 -1.07 11.94 3.22
C ILE A 53 0.31 11.53 3.75
N VAL A 54 0.45 11.41 5.06
CA VAL A 54 1.66 10.99 5.77
C VAL A 54 1.39 9.77 6.65
N GLY A 55 2.44 9.07 7.10
CA GLY A 55 2.31 7.95 8.05
C GLY A 55 2.30 6.56 7.42
N PHE A 56 2.64 6.46 6.13
CA PHE A 56 2.82 5.17 5.48
C PHE A 56 4.15 4.54 5.93
N VAL A 57 4.12 3.27 6.31
CA VAL A 57 5.28 2.54 6.83
C VAL A 57 5.48 1.25 6.05
N GLY A 58 6.32 1.31 5.02
CA GLY A 58 6.62 0.16 4.17
C GLY A 58 7.61 0.52 3.09
N LYS A 59 7.65 -0.29 2.03
CA LYS A 59 8.52 -0.05 0.88
C LYS A 59 8.01 1.12 0.06
N ASP A 60 8.93 1.86 -0.59
CA ASP A 60 8.59 2.90 -1.55
C ASP A 60 7.77 2.37 -2.74
N ALA A 61 7.94 1.09 -3.09
CA ALA A 61 7.15 0.43 -4.13
C ALA A 61 5.66 0.34 -3.75
N ASP A 62 5.35 -0.12 -2.53
CA ASP A 62 3.98 -0.20 -2.02
C ASP A 62 3.37 1.20 -1.84
N LEU A 63 4.18 2.17 -1.38
CA LEU A 63 3.79 3.58 -1.31
C LEU A 63 3.41 4.13 -2.69
N ALA A 64 4.24 3.84 -3.71
CA ALA A 64 4.00 4.29 -5.07
C ALA A 64 2.75 3.63 -5.68
N ASP A 65 2.49 2.37 -5.35
CA ASP A 65 1.28 1.66 -5.78
C ASP A 65 0.02 2.26 -5.12
N LEU A 66 0.05 2.46 -3.80
CA LEU A 66 -1.01 3.16 -3.07
C LEU A 66 -1.24 4.58 -3.63
N GLY A 67 -0.15 5.30 -3.91
CA GLY A 67 -0.20 6.63 -4.52
C GLY A 67 -0.84 6.60 -5.91
N LYS A 68 -0.55 5.60 -6.75
CA LYS A 68 -1.20 5.42 -8.06
C LYS A 68 -2.67 5.09 -7.92
N LEU A 69 -3.04 4.21 -6.99
CA LEU A 69 -4.43 3.86 -6.70
C LEU A 69 -5.23 5.11 -6.30
N LEU A 70 -4.71 5.90 -5.35
CA LEU A 70 -5.34 7.13 -4.88
C LEU A 70 -5.46 8.18 -6.00
N LYS A 71 -4.41 8.37 -6.80
CA LYS A 71 -4.43 9.25 -7.98
C LYS A 71 -5.49 8.83 -8.99
N SER A 72 -5.55 7.54 -9.33
CA SER A 72 -6.52 6.99 -10.29
C SER A 72 -7.95 7.11 -9.78
N LYS A 73 -8.20 6.89 -8.48
CA LYS A 73 -9.54 6.98 -7.88
C LYS A 73 -10.00 8.42 -7.69
N CYS A 74 -9.07 9.34 -7.39
CA CYS A 74 -9.38 10.75 -7.24
C CYS A 74 -9.41 11.49 -8.58
N GLY A 75 -8.81 10.93 -9.64
CA GLY A 75 -8.71 11.57 -10.95
C GLY A 75 -7.78 12.78 -10.97
N VAL A 76 -6.80 12.81 -10.07
CA VAL A 76 -5.91 13.97 -9.90
C VAL A 76 -4.45 13.62 -10.04
N GLY A 77 -3.67 14.64 -10.42
CA GLY A 77 -2.22 14.60 -10.36
C GLY A 77 -1.72 14.58 -8.91
N GLY A 78 -0.51 14.07 -8.74
CA GLY A 78 0.09 13.97 -7.42
C GLY A 78 1.48 13.34 -7.44
N ASN A 79 2.24 13.60 -6.39
CA ASN A 79 3.58 13.06 -6.20
C ASN A 79 3.62 12.13 -4.99
N THR A 80 4.55 11.20 -4.97
CA THR A 80 4.72 10.24 -3.90
C THR A 80 6.20 10.17 -3.59
N LYS A 81 6.61 10.67 -2.41
CA LYS A 81 8.01 10.88 -2.05
C LYS A 81 8.21 10.64 -0.56
N GLU A 82 9.24 9.86 -0.20
CA GLU A 82 9.69 9.70 1.20
C GLU A 82 8.58 9.30 2.19
N GLY A 83 7.72 8.35 1.82
CA GLY A 83 6.61 7.92 2.71
C GLY A 83 5.41 8.89 2.73
N VAL A 84 5.40 9.89 1.85
CA VAL A 84 4.36 10.92 1.76
C VAL A 84 3.72 10.91 0.39
N ILE A 85 2.39 10.99 0.35
CA ILE A 85 1.61 11.10 -0.89
C ILE A 85 1.01 12.50 -0.95
N LEU A 86 1.27 13.22 -2.03
CA LEU A 86 0.76 14.56 -2.32
C LEU A 86 -0.25 14.45 -3.46
N LEU A 87 -1.46 14.95 -3.26
CA LEU A 87 -2.52 14.98 -4.26
C LEU A 87 -2.96 16.43 -4.46
N GLN A 88 -3.10 16.85 -5.71
CA GLN A 88 -3.60 18.19 -6.02
C GLN A 88 -5.10 18.28 -5.74
N GLY A 89 -5.53 19.36 -5.07
CA GLY A 89 -6.92 19.60 -4.67
C GLY A 89 -7.24 19.16 -3.24
N ASP A 90 -8.45 19.52 -2.77
CA ASP A 90 -9.03 18.98 -1.55
C ASP A 90 -9.79 17.68 -1.86
N HIS A 91 -9.18 16.55 -1.47
CA HIS A 91 -9.78 15.22 -1.63
C HIS A 91 -9.82 14.47 -0.31
N ARG A 92 -9.74 15.17 0.82
CA ARG A 92 -9.68 14.57 2.16
C ARG A 92 -10.81 13.58 2.42
N ASP A 93 -12.02 13.85 1.95
CA ASP A 93 -13.19 12.97 2.11
C ASP A 93 -13.09 11.70 1.27
N LYS A 94 -12.69 11.82 -0.01
CA LYS A 94 -12.51 10.66 -0.89
C LYS A 94 -11.34 9.80 -0.43
N VAL A 95 -10.22 10.43 -0.11
CA VAL A 95 -9.00 9.74 0.37
C VAL A 95 -9.28 9.01 1.67
N LEU A 96 -9.97 9.62 2.63
CA LEU A 96 -10.35 8.95 3.88
C LEU A 96 -11.21 7.70 3.61
N LYS A 97 -12.21 7.79 2.72
CA LYS A 97 -13.03 6.63 2.34
C LYS A 97 -12.18 5.51 1.71
N LEU A 98 -11.36 5.84 0.71
CA LEU A 98 -10.51 4.88 0.00
C LEU A 98 -9.52 4.18 0.94
N LEU A 99 -8.90 4.94 1.84
CA LEU A 99 -7.97 4.38 2.82
C LEU A 99 -8.71 3.47 3.83
N THR A 100 -9.90 3.86 4.27
CA THR A 100 -10.72 3.03 5.17
C THR A 100 -11.19 1.75 4.48
N GLU A 101 -11.63 1.83 3.22
CA GLU A 101 -12.01 0.67 2.38
C GLU A 101 -10.83 -0.28 2.15
N ALA A 102 -9.63 0.26 1.99
CA ALA A 102 -8.40 -0.52 1.88
C ALA A 102 -7.86 -1.03 3.24
N GLY A 103 -8.57 -0.76 4.35
CA GLY A 103 -8.25 -1.26 5.69
C GLY A 103 -7.19 -0.46 6.43
N TYR A 104 -6.81 0.72 5.95
CA TYR A 104 -5.89 1.63 6.63
C TYR A 104 -6.63 2.49 7.65
N LYS A 105 -5.98 2.79 8.77
CA LYS A 105 -6.50 3.77 9.74
C LYS A 105 -6.16 5.17 9.25
N ALA A 106 -7.08 5.83 8.56
CA ALA A 106 -6.88 7.19 8.09
C ALA A 106 -7.62 8.23 8.96
N LYS A 107 -6.96 9.34 9.28
CA LYS A 107 -7.56 10.49 9.98
C LYS A 107 -7.26 11.79 9.25
N LYS A 108 -8.26 12.67 9.18
CA LYS A 108 -8.04 14.06 8.73
C LYS A 108 -7.29 14.81 9.83
N ALA A 109 -6.18 15.44 9.45
CA ALA A 109 -5.31 16.21 10.33
C ALA A 109 -5.26 17.66 9.83
N GLY A 110 -5.52 18.61 10.73
CA GLY A 110 -5.71 20.03 10.40
C GLY A 110 -7.17 20.42 10.60
N GLY A 111 -7.40 21.23 11.63
CA GLY A 111 -8.69 21.88 11.91
C GLY A 111 -8.82 23.19 11.16
#